data_AF-A0A2V8QK51-F1
#
_entry.id   AF-A0A2V8QK51-F1
#
_cell.length_a   1.000
_cell.length_b   1.000
_cell.length_c   1.000
_cell.angle_alpha   90.00
_cell.angle_beta   90.00
_cell.angle_gamma   90.00
#
_symmetry.space_group_name_H-M   'P 1'
#
loop_
_entity.id
_entity.type
_entity.pdbx_description
1 polymer ?
#
loop_
_entity_poly.entity_id
_entity_poly.type
_entity_poly.pdbx_seq_one_letter_code
_entity_poly.pdbx_strand_id
1 'polypeptide(L)'
;MRVVKKHEGRGGERRGVSPARRAAFEILHRVEEEGAFAAPLLAGLAEDLSAEDRSLCYELVLGVLRRQLWLDRLLEHFAGRRIEKLDAPVRRALRLGLYQLRLLTRVPARASVNESVNLTHAARLRSAAPFVNAVLRRAAREPDYDPAAAIADPLERIAVATSHPAWLVGRWAAAFGCDEAEAFASANNDAAPASFRVNTLRPDGDALINQLRAAGVVVTPSRVAPEAWRAEGGEGASAVLRALAGEGLIYMQDEASQLVAHVLGARAGERVLDVCAAPGSKTTHVAALAGDRAQVAAGDLHGHRLRVVRESCVRLGVRSVSLFELNAEASLPFAEETFDRVLVDAPCTGTGTLR
;
A
#
# COMPACT_ATOMS: atom_id res chain seq x y z
N MET A 1 -58.20 1.07 -33.62
CA MET A 1 -57.37 1.09 -32.40
C MET A 1 -56.52 -0.17 -32.38
N ARG A 2 -55.30 -0.12 -32.94
CA ARG A 2 -54.34 -1.24 -32.96
C ARG A 2 -53.18 -0.87 -32.03
N VAL A 3 -53.05 -1.60 -30.93
CA VAL A 3 -51.96 -1.44 -29.97
C VAL A 3 -50.72 -2.11 -30.55
N VAL A 4 -49.71 -1.32 -30.91
CA VAL A 4 -48.39 -1.81 -31.32
C VAL A 4 -47.55 -2.01 -30.07
N LYS A 5 -47.24 -3.27 -29.74
CA LYS A 5 -46.22 -3.64 -28.75
C LYS A 5 -44.84 -3.23 -29.27
N LYS A 6 -44.16 -2.34 -28.56
CA LYS A 6 -42.77 -1.95 -28.82
C LYS A 6 -41.86 -3.00 -28.17
N HIS A 7 -41.24 -3.84 -28.98
CA HIS A 7 -40.13 -4.68 -28.56
C HIS A 7 -38.90 -3.79 -28.33
N GLU A 8 -38.44 -3.69 -27.08
CA GLU A 8 -37.13 -3.14 -26.76
C GLU A 8 -36.06 -4.19 -27.11
N GLY A 9 -35.42 -3.98 -28.26
CA GLY A 9 -34.24 -4.70 -28.68
C GLY A 9 -33.02 -4.30 -27.85
N ARG A 10 -32.26 -5.31 -27.42
CA ARG A 10 -30.96 -5.26 -26.75
C ARG A 10 -30.01 -4.27 -27.45
N GLY A 11 -29.71 -3.16 -26.78
CA GLY A 11 -28.70 -2.18 -27.19
C GLY A 11 -27.27 -2.68 -26.92
N GLY A 12 -26.39 -2.47 -27.90
CA GLY A 12 -24.99 -2.92 -27.90
C GLY A 12 -24.12 -2.39 -26.76
N GLU A 13 -23.11 -3.19 -26.40
CA GLU A 13 -22.12 -2.92 -25.36
C GLU A 13 -21.39 -1.58 -25.56
N ARG A 14 -21.24 -0.84 -24.46
CA ARG A 14 -20.70 0.53 -24.38
C ARG A 14 -19.22 0.58 -24.80
N ARG A 15 -18.90 1.48 -25.75
CA ARG A 15 -17.53 1.81 -26.21
C ARG A 15 -16.75 2.69 -25.19
N GLY A 16 -16.63 2.26 -23.94
CA GLY A 16 -15.90 3.00 -22.89
C GLY A 16 -14.88 2.13 -22.17
N VAL A 17 -13.78 2.75 -21.69
CA VAL A 17 -12.86 2.11 -20.74
C VAL A 17 -13.58 1.87 -19.42
N SER A 18 -13.36 0.74 -18.76
CA SER A 18 -13.98 0.48 -17.46
C SER A 18 -13.55 1.54 -16.41
N PRO A 19 -14.44 1.93 -15.47
CA PRO A 19 -14.13 2.96 -14.46
C PRO A 19 -12.84 2.68 -13.69
N ALA A 20 -12.65 1.44 -13.22
CA ALA A 20 -11.44 1.02 -12.52
C ALA A 20 -10.14 1.27 -13.31
N ARG A 21 -10.12 0.89 -14.61
CA ARG A 21 -8.93 1.01 -15.46
C ARG A 21 -8.64 2.44 -15.84
N ARG A 22 -9.68 3.24 -16.05
CA ARG A 22 -9.55 4.68 -16.25
C ARG A 22 -8.96 5.35 -15.02
N ALA A 23 -9.50 5.07 -13.82
CA ALA A 23 -8.96 5.61 -12.58
C ALA A 23 -7.51 5.19 -12.36
N ALA A 24 -7.17 3.91 -12.57
CA ALA A 24 -5.80 3.43 -12.44
C ALA A 24 -4.83 4.14 -13.41
N PHE A 25 -5.26 4.36 -14.66
CA PHE A 25 -4.46 5.07 -15.66
C PHE A 25 -4.17 6.53 -15.28
N GLU A 26 -5.16 7.22 -14.70
CA GLU A 26 -5.00 8.60 -14.22
C GLU A 26 -4.16 8.67 -12.93
N ILE A 27 -4.29 7.70 -12.02
CA ILE A 27 -3.44 7.66 -10.82
C ILE A 27 -1.98 7.45 -11.24
N LEU A 28 -1.71 6.48 -12.12
CA LEU A 28 -0.37 6.21 -12.62
C LEU A 28 0.21 7.42 -13.38
N HIS A 29 -0.62 8.21 -14.07
CA HIS A 29 -0.22 9.49 -14.67
C HIS A 29 0.38 10.43 -13.63
N ARG A 30 -0.36 10.66 -12.55
CA ARG A 30 0.02 11.63 -11.51
C ARG A 30 1.24 11.16 -10.72
N VAL A 31 1.36 9.85 -10.49
CA VAL A 31 2.56 9.28 -9.88
C VAL A 31 3.78 9.49 -10.79
N GLU A 32 3.66 9.21 -12.09
CA GLU A 32 4.78 9.27 -13.04
C GLU A 32 5.19 10.71 -13.40
N GLU A 33 4.23 11.62 -13.58
CA GLU A 33 4.49 12.96 -14.13
C GLU A 33 4.46 14.07 -13.08
N GLU A 34 3.70 13.91 -11.98
CA GLU A 34 3.60 14.91 -10.91
C GLU A 34 4.42 14.51 -9.66
N GLY A 35 4.98 13.30 -9.61
CA GLY A 35 5.66 12.78 -8.43
C GLY A 35 4.73 12.56 -7.23
N ALA A 36 3.42 12.44 -7.48
CA ALA A 36 2.42 12.28 -6.44
C ALA A 36 2.48 10.88 -5.81
N PHE A 37 2.12 10.77 -4.52
CA PHE A 37 2.07 9.48 -3.83
C PHE A 37 0.78 8.72 -4.18
N ALA A 38 0.89 7.44 -4.53
CA ALA A 38 -0.25 6.62 -4.94
C ALA A 38 -1.29 6.43 -3.82
N ALA A 39 -0.87 6.28 -2.56
CA ALA A 39 -1.79 5.99 -1.45
C ALA A 39 -2.82 7.12 -1.20
N PRO A 40 -2.43 8.41 -1.09
CA PRO A 40 -3.40 9.51 -1.02
C PRO A 40 -4.32 9.60 -2.24
N LEU A 41 -3.80 9.34 -3.45
CA LEU A 41 -4.60 9.37 -4.68
C LEU A 41 -5.67 8.28 -4.69
N LEU A 42 -5.29 7.06 -4.31
CA LEU A 42 -6.19 5.92 -4.20
C LEU A 42 -7.29 6.17 -3.16
N ALA A 43 -6.94 6.78 -2.02
CA ALA A 43 -7.91 7.14 -0.99
C ALA A 43 -8.92 8.19 -1.49
N GLY A 44 -8.49 9.19 -2.27
CA GLY A 44 -9.36 10.25 -2.79
C GLY A 44 -10.27 9.82 -3.96
N LEU A 45 -9.77 9.01 -4.89
CA LEU A 45 -10.55 8.52 -6.05
C LEU A 45 -11.48 7.35 -5.71
N ALA A 46 -11.34 6.79 -4.52
CA ALA A 46 -12.16 5.68 -4.05
C ALA A 46 -13.64 6.06 -3.88
N GLU A 47 -14.01 7.31 -3.64
CA GLU A 47 -15.39 7.66 -3.27
C GLU A 47 -16.40 7.50 -4.42
N ASP A 48 -15.96 7.69 -5.67
CA ASP A 48 -16.83 7.66 -6.86
C ASP A 48 -16.96 6.27 -7.52
N LEU A 49 -16.24 5.27 -7.01
CA LEU A 49 -16.20 3.92 -7.60
C LEU A 49 -17.08 2.91 -6.82
N SER A 50 -17.62 1.94 -7.57
CA SER A 50 -18.21 0.75 -6.97
C SER A 50 -17.16 -0.01 -6.14
N ALA A 51 -17.59 -0.85 -5.19
CA ALA A 51 -16.64 -1.63 -4.37
C ALA A 51 -15.73 -2.54 -5.21
N GLU A 52 -16.28 -3.15 -6.26
CA GLU A 52 -15.55 -3.99 -7.21
C GLU A 52 -14.55 -3.17 -8.03
N ASP A 53 -14.98 -2.04 -8.60
CA ASP A 53 -14.10 -1.17 -9.39
C ASP A 53 -12.97 -0.59 -8.54
N ARG A 54 -13.27 -0.24 -7.29
CA ARG A 54 -12.28 0.25 -6.32
C ARG A 54 -11.25 -0.83 -6.03
N SER A 55 -11.68 -2.06 -5.75
CA SER A 55 -10.78 -3.19 -5.51
C SER A 55 -9.85 -3.42 -6.71
N LEU A 56 -10.42 -3.45 -7.93
CA LEU A 56 -9.64 -3.61 -9.16
C LEU A 56 -8.69 -2.42 -9.41
N CYS A 57 -9.11 -1.19 -9.15
CA CYS A 57 -8.27 0.00 -9.29
C CYS A 57 -7.05 -0.07 -8.36
N TYR A 58 -7.25 -0.41 -7.08
CA TYR A 58 -6.17 -0.63 -6.12
C TYR A 58 -5.19 -1.70 -6.60
N GLU A 59 -5.71 -2.84 -7.03
CA GLU A 59 -4.91 -3.95 -7.55
C GLU A 59 -4.06 -3.53 -8.76
N LEU A 60 -4.65 -2.81 -9.72
CA LEU A 60 -3.95 -2.35 -10.92
C LEU A 60 -2.87 -1.31 -10.61
N VAL A 61 -3.17 -0.30 -9.78
CA VAL A 61 -2.21 0.76 -9.46
C VAL A 61 -1.04 0.20 -8.66
N LEU A 62 -1.32 -0.46 -7.54
CA LEU A 62 -0.28 -0.98 -6.67
C LEU A 62 0.51 -2.10 -7.36
N GLY A 63 -0.18 -2.95 -8.11
CA GLY A 63 0.43 -4.01 -8.89
C GLY A 63 1.41 -3.52 -9.96
N VAL A 64 1.01 -2.51 -10.75
CA VAL A 64 1.88 -1.93 -11.77
C VAL A 64 3.09 -1.25 -11.15
N LEU A 65 2.92 -0.49 -10.06
CA LEU A 65 4.03 0.17 -9.38
C LEU A 65 5.00 -0.85 -8.76
N ARG A 66 4.46 -1.87 -8.08
CA ARG A 66 5.23 -2.96 -7.47
C ARG A 66 6.04 -3.74 -8.50
N ARG A 67 5.48 -4.00 -9.69
CA ARG A 67 6.11 -4.79 -10.75
C ARG A 67 6.68 -3.94 -11.89
N GLN A 68 6.89 -2.64 -11.68
CA GLN A 68 7.19 -1.70 -12.77
C GLN A 68 8.44 -2.09 -13.56
N LEU A 69 9.57 -2.37 -12.91
CA LEU A 69 10.81 -2.73 -13.60
C LEU A 69 10.67 -4.03 -14.40
N TRP A 70 9.98 -5.03 -13.83
CA TRP A 70 9.72 -6.28 -14.53
C TRP A 70 8.81 -6.08 -15.75
N LEU A 71 7.73 -5.31 -15.60
CA LEU A 71 6.84 -4.92 -16.71
C LEU A 71 7.60 -4.14 -17.79
N ASP A 72 8.51 -3.26 -17.39
CA ASP A 72 9.29 -2.45 -18.30
C ASP A 72 10.21 -3.31 -19.18
N ARG A 73 10.87 -4.33 -18.59
CA ARG A 73 11.67 -5.28 -19.36
C ARG A 73 10.84 -6.15 -20.31
N LEU A 74 9.64 -6.56 -19.88
CA LEU A 74 8.69 -7.21 -20.79
C LEU A 74 8.31 -6.30 -21.97
N LEU A 75 8.07 -5.01 -21.70
CA LEU A 75 7.74 -4.05 -22.73
C LEU A 75 8.87 -3.90 -23.74
N GLU A 76 10.11 -3.76 -23.30
CA GLU A 76 11.25 -3.66 -24.20
C GLU A 76 11.34 -4.85 -25.16
N HIS A 77 11.13 -6.07 -24.64
CA HIS A 77 11.10 -7.29 -25.44
C HIS A 77 9.96 -7.32 -26.47
N PHE A 78 8.71 -7.09 -26.04
CA PHE A 78 7.55 -7.22 -26.92
C PHE A 78 7.36 -6.04 -27.87
N ALA A 79 7.73 -4.83 -27.44
CA ALA A 79 7.68 -3.61 -28.24
C ALA A 79 8.84 -3.48 -29.23
N GLY A 80 9.94 -4.20 -28.99
CA GLY A 80 11.16 -4.13 -29.80
C GLY A 80 11.85 -2.77 -29.75
N ARG A 81 11.63 -2.00 -28.67
CA ARG A 81 12.20 -0.66 -28.48
C ARG A 81 12.39 -0.37 -27.00
N ARG A 82 13.40 0.45 -26.69
CA ARG A 82 13.64 0.93 -25.33
C ARG A 82 12.44 1.67 -24.77
N ILE A 83 12.22 1.55 -23.47
CA ILE A 83 11.01 2.07 -22.84
C ILE A 83 10.90 3.60 -22.87
N GLU A 84 12.01 4.32 -22.88
CA GLU A 84 12.05 5.78 -22.95
C GLU A 84 11.63 6.31 -24.32
N LYS A 85 11.56 5.43 -25.34
CA LYS A 85 11.09 5.76 -26.70
C LYS A 85 9.58 5.60 -26.88
N LEU A 86 8.87 5.17 -25.84
CA LEU A 86 7.41 5.09 -25.84
C LEU A 86 6.82 6.37 -25.25
N ASP A 87 5.78 6.90 -25.89
CA ASP A 87 4.99 7.99 -25.31
C ASP A 87 4.44 7.56 -23.93
N ALA A 88 4.52 8.44 -22.93
CA ALA A 88 4.14 8.11 -21.56
C ALA A 88 2.71 7.51 -21.44
N PRO A 89 1.67 8.03 -22.12
CA PRO A 89 0.34 7.43 -22.05
C PRO A 89 0.28 6.04 -22.71
N VAL A 90 1.08 5.79 -23.76
CA VAL A 90 1.18 4.47 -24.42
C VAL A 90 1.87 3.47 -23.49
N ARG A 91 2.98 3.89 -22.86
CA ARG A 91 3.68 3.09 -21.85
C ARG A 91 2.78 2.71 -20.68
N ARG A 92 2.00 3.66 -20.14
CA ARG A 92 1.02 3.39 -19.06
C ARG A 92 -0.05 2.38 -19.48
N ALA A 93 -0.64 2.54 -20.67
CA ALA A 93 -1.64 1.60 -21.18
C ALA A 93 -1.06 0.19 -21.36
N LEU A 94 0.17 0.09 -21.87
CA LEU A 94 0.86 -1.18 -22.03
C LEU A 94 1.24 -1.83 -20.70
N ARG A 95 1.73 -1.08 -19.70
CA ARG A 95 2.00 -1.58 -18.35
C ARG A 95 0.75 -2.18 -17.71
N LEU A 96 -0.37 -1.47 -17.75
CA LEU A 96 -1.67 -1.97 -17.27
C LEU A 96 -2.10 -3.24 -18.01
N GLY A 97 -1.97 -3.25 -19.34
CA GLY A 97 -2.31 -4.42 -20.16
C GLY A 97 -1.47 -5.64 -19.82
N LEU A 98 -0.15 -5.48 -19.72
CA LEU A 98 0.77 -6.57 -19.36
C LEU A 98 0.54 -7.06 -17.93
N TYR A 99 0.34 -6.16 -16.97
CA TYR A 99 0.06 -6.55 -15.59
C TYR A 99 -1.16 -7.46 -15.51
N GLN A 100 -2.26 -7.06 -16.17
CA GLN A 100 -3.47 -7.87 -16.23
C GLN A 100 -3.25 -9.22 -16.92
N LEU A 101 -2.52 -9.25 -18.04
CA LEU A 101 -2.24 -10.49 -18.77
C LEU A 101 -1.38 -11.47 -17.97
N ARG A 102 -0.43 -10.95 -17.17
CA ARG A 102 0.57 -11.75 -16.49
C ARG A 102 0.15 -12.19 -15.09
N LEU A 103 -0.51 -11.31 -14.34
CA LEU A 103 -0.73 -11.50 -12.91
C LEU A 103 -2.20 -11.59 -12.51
N LEU A 104 -3.14 -11.20 -13.37
CA LEU A 104 -4.58 -11.28 -13.06
C LEU A 104 -5.27 -12.42 -13.80
N THR A 105 -5.23 -13.61 -13.21
CA THR A 105 -5.79 -14.86 -13.79
C THR A 105 -7.29 -14.80 -14.11
N ARG A 106 -8.05 -13.93 -13.42
CA ARG A 106 -9.50 -13.76 -13.61
C ARG A 106 -9.87 -12.81 -14.75
N VAL A 107 -8.92 -12.05 -15.30
CA VAL A 107 -9.19 -11.10 -16.38
C VAL A 107 -8.90 -11.74 -17.73
N PRO A 108 -9.91 -11.92 -18.62
CA PRO A 108 -9.69 -12.51 -19.93
C PRO A 108 -8.70 -11.70 -20.76
N ALA A 109 -7.76 -12.36 -21.45
CA ALA A 109 -6.74 -11.68 -22.25
C ALA A 109 -7.32 -10.68 -23.25
N ARG A 110 -8.42 -11.03 -23.93
CA ARG A 110 -9.13 -10.14 -24.85
C ARG A 110 -9.62 -8.86 -24.19
N ALA A 111 -10.09 -8.94 -22.94
CA ALA A 111 -10.55 -7.77 -22.19
C ALA A 111 -9.35 -6.86 -21.86
N SER A 112 -8.25 -7.41 -21.36
CA SER A 112 -7.00 -6.67 -21.07
C SER A 112 -6.48 -5.92 -22.30
N VAL A 113 -6.46 -6.57 -23.47
CA VAL A 113 -6.03 -5.95 -24.73
C VAL A 113 -6.99 -4.83 -25.15
N ASN A 114 -8.29 -5.11 -25.21
CA ASN A 114 -9.29 -4.15 -25.67
C ASN A 114 -9.34 -2.90 -24.78
N GLU A 115 -9.31 -3.07 -23.46
CA GLU A 115 -9.29 -1.97 -22.49
C GLU A 115 -8.04 -1.12 -22.65
N SER A 116 -6.86 -1.74 -22.81
CA SER A 116 -5.60 -1.02 -23.01
C SER A 116 -5.58 -0.24 -24.33
N VAL A 117 -6.20 -0.76 -25.39
CA VAL A 117 -6.42 -0.03 -26.64
C VAL A 117 -7.35 1.17 -26.40
N ASN A 118 -8.46 0.97 -25.70
CA ASN A 118 -9.39 2.04 -25.38
C ASN A 118 -8.77 3.15 -24.52
N LEU A 119 -7.82 2.82 -23.64
CA LEU A 119 -7.04 3.80 -22.87
C LEU A 119 -6.24 4.74 -23.79
N THR A 120 -5.67 4.25 -24.90
CA THR A 120 -5.00 5.11 -25.88
C THR A 120 -5.97 6.08 -26.56
N HIS A 121 -7.21 5.65 -26.80
CA HIS A 121 -8.24 6.51 -27.36
C HIS A 121 -8.67 7.61 -26.38
N ALA A 122 -8.81 7.27 -25.10
CA ALA A 122 -9.10 8.21 -24.02
C ALA A 122 -7.97 9.25 -23.87
N ALA A 123 -6.71 8.82 -24.00
CA ALA A 123 -5.53 9.69 -23.99
C ALA A 123 -5.31 10.48 -25.30
N ARG A 124 -6.27 10.49 -26.23
CA ARG A 124 -6.20 11.16 -27.54
C ARG A 124 -5.05 10.67 -28.46
N LEU A 125 -4.48 9.49 -28.21
CA LEU A 125 -3.42 8.86 -29.00
C LEU A 125 -3.97 7.70 -29.85
N ARG A 126 -5.01 7.96 -30.65
CA ARG A 126 -5.69 6.91 -31.43
C ARG A 126 -4.78 6.20 -32.43
N SER A 127 -3.77 6.87 -32.96
CA SER A 127 -2.78 6.31 -33.87
C SER A 127 -1.91 5.22 -33.22
N ALA A 128 -1.78 5.20 -31.90
CA ALA A 128 -1.01 4.20 -31.15
C ALA A 128 -1.80 2.91 -30.87
N ALA A 129 -3.14 2.92 -31.05
CA ALA A 129 -3.99 1.76 -30.78
C ALA A 129 -3.57 0.47 -31.50
N PRO A 130 -3.23 0.48 -32.81
CA PRO A 130 -2.77 -0.72 -33.50
C PRO A 130 -1.47 -1.29 -32.91
N PHE A 131 -0.56 -0.40 -32.50
CA PHE A 131 0.69 -0.78 -31.86
C PHE A 131 0.46 -1.42 -30.48
N VAL A 132 -0.35 -0.79 -29.62
CA VAL A 132 -0.70 -1.36 -28.30
C VAL A 132 -1.36 -2.73 -28.44
N ASN A 133 -2.30 -2.87 -29.37
CA ASN A 133 -2.94 -4.15 -29.66
C ASN A 133 -1.93 -5.21 -30.12
N ALA A 134 -1.01 -4.85 -31.02
CA ALA A 134 0.00 -5.79 -31.52
C ALA A 134 0.94 -6.29 -30.43
N VAL A 135 1.44 -5.39 -29.57
CA VAL A 135 2.34 -5.72 -28.45
C VAL A 135 1.65 -6.64 -27.45
N LEU A 136 0.46 -6.28 -26.97
CA LEU A 136 -0.23 -7.08 -25.96
C LEU A 136 -0.72 -8.43 -26.51
N ARG A 137 -1.13 -8.50 -27.79
CA ARG A 137 -1.45 -9.79 -28.43
C ARG A 137 -0.23 -10.68 -28.57
N ARG A 138 0.95 -10.12 -28.82
CA ARG A 138 2.20 -10.89 -28.82
C ARG A 138 2.49 -11.43 -27.42
N ALA A 139 2.45 -10.56 -26.41
CA ALA A 139 2.66 -10.98 -25.02
C ALA A 139 1.69 -12.07 -24.56
N ALA A 140 0.42 -12.00 -24.99
CA ALA A 140 -0.59 -13.02 -24.68
C ALA A 140 -0.32 -14.39 -25.35
N ARG A 141 0.45 -14.43 -26.46
CA ARG A 141 0.87 -15.69 -27.11
C ARG A 141 2.13 -16.28 -26.51
N GLU A 142 2.89 -15.48 -25.77
CA GLU A 142 4.14 -15.86 -25.12
C GLU A 142 3.95 -15.72 -23.59
N PRO A 143 3.06 -16.52 -22.95
CA PRO A 143 2.70 -16.39 -21.54
C PRO A 143 3.89 -16.52 -20.58
N ASP A 144 4.84 -17.38 -20.93
CA ASP A 144 5.93 -17.83 -20.04
C ASP A 144 7.25 -17.06 -20.23
N TYR A 145 7.27 -16.04 -21.10
CA TYR A 145 8.48 -15.22 -21.28
C TYR A 145 8.78 -14.43 -20.00
N ASP A 146 9.93 -14.72 -19.39
CA ASP A 146 10.47 -14.01 -18.24
C ASP A 146 11.70 -13.17 -18.64
N PRO A 147 11.67 -11.84 -18.45
CA PRO A 147 12.80 -10.97 -18.78
C PRO A 147 14.03 -11.22 -17.91
N ALA A 148 13.89 -11.85 -16.74
CA ALA A 148 15.01 -12.12 -15.85
C ALA A 148 15.79 -13.39 -16.21
N ALA A 149 15.19 -14.34 -16.93
CA ALA A 149 15.73 -15.68 -17.13
C ALA A 149 17.10 -15.71 -17.83
N ALA A 150 17.37 -14.76 -18.73
CA ALA A 150 18.62 -14.68 -19.48
C ALA A 150 19.69 -13.79 -18.84
N ILE A 151 19.43 -13.20 -17.66
CA ILE A 151 20.33 -12.25 -17.02
C ILE A 151 21.42 -13.02 -16.25
N ALA A 152 22.68 -12.83 -16.68
CA ALA A 152 23.84 -13.51 -16.11
C ALA A 152 24.23 -12.95 -14.73
N ASP A 153 24.24 -11.62 -14.60
CA ASP A 153 24.57 -10.96 -13.32
C ASP A 153 23.49 -11.28 -12.26
N PRO A 154 23.86 -11.89 -11.11
CA PRO A 154 22.88 -12.26 -10.09
C PRO A 154 22.11 -11.07 -9.53
N LEU A 155 22.76 -9.93 -9.32
CA LEU A 155 22.11 -8.75 -8.72
C LEU A 155 21.11 -8.11 -9.70
N GLU A 156 21.48 -8.00 -10.98
CA GLU A 156 20.57 -7.54 -12.03
C GLU A 156 19.41 -8.52 -12.22
N ARG A 157 19.67 -9.83 -12.17
CA ARG A 157 18.61 -10.85 -12.25
C ARG A 157 17.61 -10.71 -11.11
N ILE A 158 18.08 -10.61 -9.86
CA ILE A 158 17.21 -10.39 -8.69
C ILE A 158 16.43 -9.08 -8.86
N ALA A 159 17.11 -7.99 -9.22
CA ALA A 159 16.50 -6.69 -9.43
C ALA A 159 15.35 -6.73 -10.43
N VAL A 160 15.56 -7.34 -11.61
CA VAL A 160 14.52 -7.46 -12.64
C VAL A 160 13.41 -8.42 -12.22
N ALA A 161 13.73 -9.62 -11.72
CA ALA A 161 12.74 -10.64 -11.35
C ALA A 161 11.80 -10.15 -10.24
N THR A 162 12.35 -9.43 -9.27
CA THR A 162 11.61 -8.91 -8.12
C THR A 162 11.20 -7.44 -8.30
N SER A 163 11.49 -6.81 -9.43
CA SER A 163 11.17 -5.41 -9.70
C SER A 163 11.71 -4.40 -8.66
N HIS A 164 12.94 -4.59 -8.20
CA HIS A 164 13.65 -3.69 -7.29
C HIS A 164 14.78 -2.95 -8.00
N PRO A 165 15.13 -1.71 -7.59
CA PRO A 165 16.26 -1.02 -8.18
C PRO A 165 17.58 -1.71 -7.79
N ALA A 166 18.51 -1.83 -8.75
CA ALA A 166 19.76 -2.56 -8.57
C ALA A 166 20.60 -2.07 -7.37
N TRP A 167 20.59 -0.77 -7.08
CA TRP A 167 21.31 -0.22 -5.92
C TRP A 167 20.78 -0.76 -4.59
N LEU A 168 19.48 -1.03 -4.48
CA LEU A 168 18.85 -1.50 -3.25
C LEU A 168 19.13 -2.98 -3.05
N VAL A 169 19.02 -3.78 -4.11
CA VAL A 169 19.42 -5.19 -4.11
C VAL A 169 20.90 -5.32 -3.77
N GLY A 170 21.76 -4.51 -4.38
CA GLY A 170 23.19 -4.48 -4.07
C GLY A 170 23.48 -4.09 -2.62
N ARG A 171 22.72 -3.16 -2.04
CA ARG A 171 22.82 -2.80 -0.62
C ARG A 171 22.45 -3.96 0.30
N TRP A 172 21.37 -4.70 0.00
CA TRP A 172 21.00 -5.87 0.78
C TRP A 172 22.03 -7.00 0.63
N ALA A 173 22.51 -7.25 -0.59
CA ALA A 173 23.51 -8.28 -0.85
C ALA A 173 24.82 -7.99 -0.11
N ALA A 174 25.25 -6.72 -0.07
CA ALA A 174 26.43 -6.31 0.67
C ALA A 174 26.28 -6.47 2.20
N ALA A 175 25.06 -6.32 2.74
CA ALA A 175 24.81 -6.38 4.17
C ALA A 175 24.50 -7.80 4.68
N PHE A 176 23.82 -8.62 3.88
CA PHE A 176 23.24 -9.89 4.31
C PHE A 176 23.58 -11.09 3.42
N GLY A 177 24.16 -10.87 2.23
CA GLY A 177 24.38 -11.91 1.23
C GLY A 177 23.31 -11.92 0.14
N CYS A 178 23.62 -12.57 -0.99
CA CYS A 178 22.76 -12.58 -2.17
C CYS A 178 21.44 -13.34 -1.92
N ASP A 179 21.48 -14.45 -1.19
CA ASP A 179 20.30 -15.30 -0.94
C ASP A 179 19.29 -14.54 -0.07
N GLU A 180 19.74 -13.89 1.01
CA GLU A 180 18.91 -13.01 1.84
C GLU A 180 18.39 -11.79 1.08
N ALA A 181 19.20 -11.21 0.18
CA ALA A 181 18.75 -10.10 -0.66
C ALA A 181 17.61 -10.51 -1.61
N GLU A 182 17.70 -11.70 -2.20
CA GLU A 182 16.63 -12.26 -3.03
C GLU A 182 15.38 -12.57 -2.20
N ALA A 183 15.54 -13.10 -0.98
CA ALA A 183 14.44 -13.36 -0.06
C ALA A 183 13.71 -12.07 0.35
N PHE A 184 14.44 -11.00 0.68
CA PHE A 184 13.86 -9.69 1.00
C PHE A 184 13.13 -9.09 -0.21
N ALA A 185 13.76 -9.11 -1.37
CA ALA A 185 13.18 -8.57 -2.59
C ALA A 185 11.93 -9.36 -3.03
N SER A 186 11.91 -10.67 -2.83
CA SER A 186 10.73 -11.50 -3.06
C SER A 186 9.61 -11.18 -2.07
N ALA A 187 9.92 -11.13 -0.77
CA ALA A 187 8.93 -10.83 0.28
C ALA A 187 8.30 -9.44 0.15
N ASN A 188 9.03 -8.47 -0.42
CA ASN A 188 8.49 -7.13 -0.72
C ASN A 188 7.40 -7.13 -1.81
N ASN A 189 7.35 -8.19 -2.63
CA ASN A 189 6.32 -8.33 -3.66
C ASN A 189 5.07 -9.08 -3.19
N ASP A 190 5.14 -9.72 -2.03
CA ASP A 190 4.00 -10.42 -1.45
C ASP A 190 3.06 -9.43 -0.79
N ALA A 191 1.78 -9.79 -0.71
CA ALA A 191 0.81 -8.98 0.02
C ALA A 191 1.19 -8.94 1.51
N ALA A 192 1.33 -7.73 2.06
CA ALA A 192 1.56 -7.56 3.49
C ALA A 192 0.39 -8.16 4.30
N PRO A 193 0.66 -8.99 5.31
CA PRO A 193 -0.39 -9.44 6.23
C PRO A 193 -1.07 -8.23 6.90
N ALA A 194 -2.39 -8.28 7.05
CA ALA A 194 -3.12 -7.24 7.77
C ALA A 194 -2.88 -7.42 9.27
N SER A 195 -1.96 -6.66 9.84
CA SER A 195 -1.68 -6.70 11.28
C SER A 195 -2.34 -5.54 12.02
N PHE A 196 -2.77 -5.82 13.24
CA PHE A 196 -3.35 -4.84 14.15
C PHE A 196 -2.91 -5.10 15.58
N ARG A 197 -3.11 -4.10 16.43
CA ARG A 197 -3.02 -4.25 17.88
C ARG A 197 -4.38 -4.08 18.53
N VAL A 198 -4.64 -4.86 19.56
CA VAL A 198 -5.79 -4.63 20.45
C VAL A 198 -5.52 -3.41 21.34
N ASN A 199 -6.51 -2.54 21.51
CA ASN A 199 -6.39 -1.40 22.40
C ASN A 199 -6.48 -1.84 23.87
N THR A 200 -5.36 -1.81 24.58
CA THR A 200 -5.26 -2.22 26.00
C THR A 200 -6.00 -1.30 26.97
N LEU A 201 -6.47 -0.13 26.53
CA LEU A 201 -7.32 0.78 27.32
C LEU A 201 -8.80 0.43 27.25
N ARG A 202 -9.19 -0.58 26.46
CA ARG A 202 -10.57 -1.06 26.34
C ARG A 202 -10.72 -2.40 27.07
N PRO A 203 -11.88 -2.66 27.67
CA PRO A 203 -12.14 -3.96 28.28
C PRO A 203 -12.18 -5.08 27.25
N ASP A 204 -11.79 -6.29 27.68
CA ASP A 204 -12.04 -7.59 27.04
C ASP A 204 -11.46 -7.82 25.63
N GLY A 205 -10.13 -7.77 25.52
CA GLY A 205 -9.42 -8.16 24.29
C GLY A 205 -9.75 -9.57 23.77
N ASP A 206 -9.97 -10.55 24.66
CA ASP A 206 -10.34 -11.91 24.25
C ASP A 206 -11.73 -11.98 23.61
N ALA A 207 -12.69 -11.18 24.10
CA ALA A 207 -14.03 -11.12 23.53
C ALA A 207 -14.00 -10.56 22.10
N LEU A 208 -13.16 -9.54 21.86
CA LEU A 208 -12.92 -8.95 20.55
C LEU A 208 -12.34 -9.97 19.55
N ILE A 209 -11.38 -10.78 19.98
CA ILE A 209 -10.80 -11.83 19.12
C ILE A 209 -11.85 -12.90 18.78
N ASN A 210 -12.72 -13.25 19.74
CA ASN A 210 -13.81 -14.18 19.48
C ASN A 210 -14.86 -13.61 18.52
N GLN A 211 -15.16 -12.30 18.61
CA GLN A 211 -16.02 -11.60 17.66
C GLN A 211 -15.45 -11.66 16.23
N LEU A 212 -14.14 -11.45 16.08
CA LEU A 212 -13.47 -11.56 14.77
C LEU A 212 -13.59 -12.96 14.18
N ARG A 213 -13.35 -14.00 14.99
CA ARG A 213 -13.50 -15.40 14.56
C ARG A 213 -14.94 -15.74 14.20
N ALA A 214 -15.92 -15.27 14.98
CA ALA A 214 -17.34 -15.47 14.71
C ALA A 214 -17.79 -14.77 13.40
N ALA A 215 -17.15 -13.65 13.05
CA ALA A 215 -17.33 -12.97 11.77
C ALA A 215 -16.56 -13.62 10.59
N GLY A 216 -15.94 -14.79 10.81
CA GLY A 216 -15.22 -15.53 9.77
C GLY A 216 -13.80 -15.00 9.48
N VAL A 217 -13.27 -14.11 10.31
CA VAL A 217 -11.89 -13.61 10.16
C VAL A 217 -10.92 -14.60 10.79
N VAL A 218 -9.97 -15.09 9.99
CA VAL A 218 -8.86 -15.90 10.51
C VAL A 218 -7.87 -14.96 11.18
N VAL A 219 -7.71 -15.11 12.50
CA VAL A 219 -6.78 -14.29 13.29
C VAL A 219 -5.76 -15.16 14.02
N THR A 220 -4.50 -14.79 13.89
CA THR A 220 -3.36 -15.47 14.53
C THR A 220 -2.61 -14.48 15.43
N PRO A 221 -2.26 -14.89 16.67
CA PRO A 221 -1.48 -14.02 17.54
C PRO A 221 -0.08 -13.84 16.97
N SER A 222 0.45 -12.62 17.10
CA SER A 222 1.82 -12.32 16.71
C SER A 222 2.82 -13.03 17.61
N ARG A 223 4.00 -13.30 17.06
CA ARG A 223 5.18 -13.72 17.85
C ARG A 223 6.06 -12.54 18.28
N VAL A 224 5.73 -11.33 17.83
CA VAL A 224 6.57 -10.12 17.96
C VAL A 224 6.13 -9.26 19.14
N ALA A 225 4.82 -9.05 19.32
CA ALA A 225 4.28 -8.24 20.41
C ALA A 225 3.00 -8.86 21.02
N PRO A 226 2.75 -8.75 22.34
CA PRO A 226 1.66 -9.45 23.03
C PRO A 226 0.24 -9.09 22.56
N GLU A 227 -0.03 -7.81 22.32
CA GLU A 227 -1.33 -7.30 21.86
C GLU A 227 -1.51 -7.35 20.34
N ALA A 228 -0.50 -7.86 19.63
CA ALA A 228 -0.44 -7.88 18.17
C ALA A 228 -1.10 -9.13 17.59
N TRP A 229 -1.88 -8.93 16.53
CA TRP A 229 -2.56 -10.00 15.80
C TRP A 229 -2.40 -9.79 14.30
N ARG A 230 -2.33 -10.90 13.57
CA ARG A 230 -2.45 -10.93 12.12
C ARG A 230 -3.85 -11.38 11.75
N ALA A 231 -4.44 -10.74 10.78
CA ALA A 231 -5.67 -11.16 10.13
C ALA A 231 -5.36 -11.66 8.72
N GLU A 232 -5.87 -12.83 8.40
CA GLU A 232 -5.85 -13.43 7.07
C GLU A 232 -7.26 -13.40 6.46
N GLY A 233 -7.31 -13.17 5.14
CA GLY A 233 -8.54 -12.78 4.46
C GLY A 233 -9.56 -13.91 4.31
N GLY A 234 -10.78 -13.60 4.73
CA GLY A 234 -12.05 -14.09 4.18
C GLY A 234 -12.87 -12.90 3.64
N GLU A 235 -13.97 -13.17 2.93
CA GLU A 235 -14.87 -12.12 2.44
C GLU A 235 -15.41 -11.28 3.61
N GLY A 236 -15.31 -9.96 3.55
CA GLY A 236 -15.77 -9.05 4.62
C GLY A 236 -14.78 -8.75 5.75
N ALA A 237 -13.67 -9.50 5.90
CA ALA A 237 -12.70 -9.30 6.98
C ALA A 237 -12.16 -7.85 7.06
N SER A 238 -11.85 -7.25 5.91
CA SER A 238 -11.39 -5.85 5.83
C SER A 238 -12.44 -4.84 6.31
N ALA A 239 -13.73 -5.11 6.12
CA ALA A 239 -14.80 -4.23 6.59
C ALA A 239 -14.94 -4.31 8.11
N VAL A 240 -14.89 -5.52 8.67
CA VAL A 240 -14.95 -5.75 10.12
C VAL A 240 -13.76 -5.09 10.82
N LEU A 241 -12.53 -5.29 10.34
CA LEU A 241 -11.35 -4.65 10.90
C LEU A 241 -11.45 -3.12 10.86
N ARG A 242 -11.97 -2.55 9.76
CA ARG A 242 -12.18 -1.10 9.65
C ARG A 242 -13.21 -0.57 10.65
N ALA A 243 -14.30 -1.30 10.87
CA ALA A 243 -15.31 -0.92 11.86
C ALA A 243 -14.70 -0.89 13.28
N LEU A 244 -14.02 -1.96 13.67
CA LEU A 244 -13.36 -2.07 14.99
C LEU A 244 -12.26 -1.02 15.17
N ALA A 245 -11.51 -0.71 14.11
CA ALA A 245 -10.51 0.36 14.13
C ALA A 245 -11.17 1.74 14.27
N GLY A 246 -12.33 1.95 13.64
CA GLY A 246 -13.15 3.16 13.76
C GLY A 246 -13.70 3.38 15.17
N GLU A 247 -14.08 2.31 15.85
CA GLU A 247 -14.50 2.31 17.26
C GLU A 247 -13.34 2.43 18.26
N GLY A 248 -12.10 2.38 17.77
CA GLY A 248 -10.90 2.46 18.61
C GLY A 248 -10.66 1.22 19.46
N LEU A 249 -11.25 0.08 19.10
CA LEU A 249 -11.03 -1.22 19.75
C LEU A 249 -9.71 -1.85 19.29
N ILE A 250 -9.32 -1.57 18.04
CA ILE A 250 -8.02 -1.95 17.48
C ILE A 250 -7.33 -0.75 16.84
N TYR A 251 -6.04 -0.89 16.56
CA TYR A 251 -5.30 0.02 15.72
C TYR A 251 -4.51 -0.77 14.67
N MET A 252 -4.70 -0.46 13.40
CA MET A 252 -3.95 -1.10 12.30
C MET A 252 -2.48 -0.66 12.36
N GLN A 253 -1.57 -1.62 12.57
CA GLN A 253 -0.15 -1.34 12.72
C GLN A 253 0.68 -2.58 12.43
N ASP A 254 1.79 -2.40 11.74
CA ASP A 254 2.81 -3.44 11.57
C ASP A 254 3.34 -3.97 12.91
N GLU A 255 3.58 -5.27 12.98
CA GLU A 255 4.01 -5.95 14.22
C GLU A 255 5.37 -5.44 14.73
N ALA A 256 6.33 -5.16 13.85
CA ALA A 256 7.63 -4.63 14.26
C ALA A 256 7.48 -3.21 14.84
N SER A 257 6.54 -2.42 14.31
CA SER A 257 6.22 -1.11 14.88
C SER A 257 5.55 -1.18 16.25
N GLN A 258 4.85 -2.28 16.57
CA GLN A 258 4.25 -2.50 17.89
C GLN A 258 5.31 -2.78 18.96
N LEU A 259 6.34 -3.55 18.62
CA LEU A 259 7.45 -3.90 19.51
C LEU A 259 8.18 -2.67 20.09
N VAL A 260 8.25 -1.57 19.32
CA VAL A 260 8.96 -0.35 19.74
C VAL A 260 8.43 0.20 21.07
N ALA A 261 7.12 0.14 21.31
CA ALA A 261 6.54 0.65 22.56
C ALA A 261 6.93 -0.23 23.77
N HIS A 262 7.03 -1.54 23.57
CA HIS A 262 7.52 -2.48 24.59
C HIS A 262 9.00 -2.28 24.89
N VAL A 263 9.82 -2.09 23.87
CA VAL A 263 11.26 -1.80 24.03
C VAL A 263 11.47 -0.49 24.77
N LEU A 264 10.68 0.54 24.46
CA LEU A 264 10.71 1.80 25.20
C LEU A 264 10.35 1.55 26.67
N GLY A 265 9.31 0.76 26.94
CA GLY A 265 9.00 0.27 28.29
C GLY A 265 8.53 1.35 29.26
N ALA A 266 7.79 2.34 28.76
CA ALA A 266 7.25 3.43 29.57
C ALA A 266 6.31 2.94 30.68
N ARG A 267 6.42 3.55 31.86
CA ARG A 267 5.65 3.21 33.06
C ARG A 267 4.71 4.35 33.46
N ALA A 268 3.70 4.02 34.25
CA ALA A 268 2.83 5.01 34.85
C ALA A 268 3.65 6.03 35.68
N GLY A 269 3.35 7.31 35.51
CA GLY A 269 4.05 8.42 36.17
C GLY A 269 5.30 8.94 35.47
N GLU A 270 5.87 8.19 34.51
CA GLU A 270 7.05 8.64 33.75
C GLU A 270 6.69 9.72 32.72
N ARG A 271 7.65 10.60 32.43
CA ARG A 271 7.61 11.59 31.35
C ARG A 271 8.31 11.02 30.13
N VAL A 272 7.59 10.94 29.02
CA VAL A 272 8.09 10.38 27.76
C VAL A 272 8.05 11.45 26.67
N LEU A 273 9.13 11.58 25.91
CA LEU A 273 9.16 12.39 24.70
C LEU A 273 9.09 11.49 23.46
N ASP A 274 8.11 11.71 22.59
CA ASP A 274 8.08 11.17 21.23
C ASP A 274 8.38 12.30 20.25
N VAL A 275 9.57 12.27 19.63
CA VAL A 275 10.12 13.40 18.87
C VAL A 275 9.51 13.54 17.47
N CYS A 276 9.08 12.43 16.87
CA CYS A 276 8.58 12.34 15.50
C CYS A 276 7.27 11.55 15.49
N ALA A 277 6.30 12.05 16.25
CA ALA A 277 5.16 11.29 16.70
C ALA A 277 4.20 10.87 15.59
N ALA A 278 4.04 11.66 14.51
CA ALA A 278 2.97 11.42 13.56
C ALA A 278 3.25 10.22 12.63
N PRO A 279 2.27 9.31 12.41
CA PRO A 279 0.83 9.49 12.61
C PRO A 279 0.27 9.11 14.01
N GLY A 280 1.13 8.84 14.99
CA GLY A 280 0.75 8.61 16.38
C GLY A 280 0.63 7.15 16.77
N SER A 281 1.01 6.23 15.89
CA SER A 281 0.88 4.78 16.12
C SER A 281 1.71 4.36 17.35
N LYS A 282 2.97 4.75 17.44
CA LYS A 282 3.85 4.45 18.58
C LYS A 282 3.48 5.29 19.81
N THR A 283 3.20 6.58 19.64
CA THR A 283 2.76 7.49 20.72
C THR A 283 1.57 6.95 21.50
N THR A 284 0.50 6.61 20.80
CA THR A 284 -0.74 6.08 21.41
C THR A 284 -0.52 4.70 22.01
N HIS A 285 0.41 3.92 21.48
CA HIS A 285 0.76 2.61 22.03
C HIS A 285 1.48 2.74 23.36
N VAL A 286 2.47 3.62 23.43
CA VAL A 286 3.23 3.94 24.64
C VAL A 286 2.30 4.41 25.75
N ALA A 287 1.39 5.34 25.44
CA ALA A 287 0.38 5.78 26.41
C ALA A 287 -0.51 4.62 26.88
N ALA A 288 -1.00 3.78 25.96
CA ALA A 288 -1.87 2.65 26.28
C ALA A 288 -1.18 1.58 27.15
N LEU A 289 0.07 1.22 26.88
CA LEU A 289 0.84 0.25 27.68
C LEU A 289 1.16 0.77 29.08
N ALA A 290 1.35 2.09 29.23
CA ALA A 290 1.48 2.74 30.53
C ALA A 290 0.13 2.93 31.25
N GLY A 291 -0.97 2.38 30.72
CA GLY A 291 -2.32 2.50 31.28
C GLY A 291 -2.88 3.92 31.23
N ASP A 292 -2.47 4.72 30.24
CA ASP A 292 -2.78 6.15 30.07
C ASP A 292 -2.37 7.01 31.28
N ARG A 293 -1.30 6.59 31.98
CA ARG A 293 -0.77 7.26 33.17
C ARG A 293 0.66 7.77 33.01
N ALA A 294 1.30 7.57 31.86
CA ALA A 294 2.55 8.26 31.51
C ALA A 294 2.24 9.63 30.91
N GLN A 295 3.05 10.64 31.22
CA GLN A 295 2.95 11.96 30.60
C GLN A 295 3.71 11.94 29.27
N VAL A 296 3.00 11.81 28.16
CA VAL A 296 3.62 11.71 26.83
C VAL A 296 3.62 13.06 26.14
N ALA A 297 4.79 13.65 25.99
CA ALA A 297 5.04 14.82 25.15
C ALA A 297 5.32 14.33 23.72
N ALA A 298 4.48 14.67 22.75
CA ALA A 298 4.59 14.21 21.37
C ALA A 298 4.72 15.37 20.37
N GLY A 299 5.88 15.41 19.71
CA GLY A 299 6.27 16.42 18.74
C GLY A 299 6.24 15.92 17.29
N ASP A 300 5.99 16.81 16.34
CA ASP A 300 6.25 16.61 14.92
C ASP A 300 6.47 17.98 14.26
N LEU A 301 7.18 18.02 13.13
CA LEU A 301 7.53 19.26 12.44
C LEU A 301 6.29 20.01 11.93
N HIS A 302 5.25 19.28 11.53
CA HIS A 302 4.11 19.88 10.84
C HIS A 302 2.79 19.70 11.61
N GLY A 303 2.10 20.80 11.91
CA GLY A 303 0.83 20.77 12.64
C GLY A 303 -0.27 19.93 11.99
N HIS A 304 -0.31 19.84 10.65
CA HIS A 304 -1.28 18.99 9.97
C HIS A 304 -1.09 17.51 10.28
N ARG A 305 0.15 17.05 10.51
CA ARG A 305 0.47 15.67 10.92
C ARG A 305 0.06 15.43 12.37
N LEU A 306 0.23 16.42 13.25
CA LEU A 306 -0.23 16.36 14.64
C LEU A 306 -1.76 16.27 14.78
N ARG A 307 -2.54 16.81 13.81
CA ARG A 307 -3.99 16.60 13.78
C ARG A 307 -4.36 15.11 13.68
N VAL A 308 -3.63 14.35 12.86
CA VAL A 308 -3.82 12.89 12.72
C VAL A 308 -3.51 12.15 14.03
N VAL A 309 -2.48 12.61 14.76
CA VAL A 309 -2.16 12.08 16.09
C VAL A 309 -3.29 12.36 17.07
N ARG A 310 -3.80 13.60 17.09
CA ARG A 310 -4.92 13.99 17.96
C ARG A 310 -6.17 13.15 17.70
N GLU A 311 -6.54 12.97 16.43
CA GLU A 311 -7.66 12.12 16.02
C GLU A 311 -7.47 10.67 16.48
N SER A 312 -6.25 10.15 16.37
CA SER A 312 -5.91 8.80 16.85
C SER A 312 -6.02 8.69 18.38
N CYS A 313 -5.55 9.69 19.13
CA CYS A 313 -5.69 9.73 20.58
C CYS A 313 -7.17 9.74 21.00
N VAL A 314 -7.99 10.61 20.39
CA VAL A 314 -9.44 10.69 20.67
C VAL A 314 -10.11 9.35 20.39
N ARG A 315 -9.86 8.76 19.22
CA ARG A 315 -10.44 7.48 18.80
C ARG A 315 -10.08 6.35 19.76
N LEU A 316 -8.81 6.26 20.16
CA LEU A 316 -8.32 5.22 21.09
C LEU A 316 -8.64 5.52 22.56
N GLY A 317 -9.13 6.72 22.87
CA GLY A 317 -9.38 7.17 24.24
C GLY A 317 -8.12 7.46 25.06
N VAL A 318 -7.01 7.77 24.40
CA VAL A 318 -5.74 8.19 25.04
C VAL A 318 -5.84 9.66 25.43
N ARG A 319 -5.57 9.98 26.69
CA ARG A 319 -5.68 11.34 27.25
C ARG A 319 -4.35 11.89 27.75
N SER A 320 -3.36 11.03 27.98
CA SER A 320 -2.10 11.42 28.61
C SER A 320 -1.07 12.03 27.64
N VAL A 321 -1.46 12.28 26.39
CA VAL A 321 -0.61 12.80 25.32
C VAL A 321 -0.82 14.31 25.13
N SER A 322 0.27 15.08 25.24
CA SER A 322 0.34 16.50 24.89
C SER A 322 1.05 16.68 23.55
N LEU A 323 0.44 17.42 22.63
CA LEU A 323 0.96 17.63 21.26
C LEU A 323 1.53 19.03 21.09
N PHE A 324 2.67 19.15 20.42
CA PHE A 324 3.31 20.42 20.09
C PHE A 324 4.07 20.32 18.77
N GLU A 325 4.17 21.42 18.03
CA GLU A 325 5.05 21.47 16.87
C GLU A 325 6.51 21.52 17.35
N LEU A 326 7.34 20.65 16.78
CA LEU A 326 8.73 20.48 17.19
C LEU A 326 9.62 20.30 15.96
N ASN A 327 10.61 21.18 15.81
CA ASN A 327 11.75 20.92 14.93
C ASN A 327 12.87 20.26 15.73
N ALA A 328 13.08 18.96 15.50
CA ALA A 328 14.10 18.18 16.20
C ALA A 328 15.54 18.48 15.76
N GLU A 329 15.75 19.24 14.67
CA GLU A 329 17.07 19.74 14.26
C GLU A 329 17.49 21.01 15.02
N ALA A 330 16.53 21.68 15.68
CA ALA A 330 16.78 22.83 16.53
C ALA A 330 16.96 22.41 17.99
N SER A 331 17.41 23.35 18.83
CA SER A 331 17.40 23.14 20.28
C SER A 331 15.99 22.87 20.76
N LEU A 332 15.81 21.76 21.48
CA LEU A 332 14.50 21.37 22.00
C LEU A 332 14.06 22.34 23.12
N PRO A 333 12.77 22.71 23.21
CA PRO A 333 12.26 23.67 24.18
C PRO A 333 12.05 23.04 25.57
N PHE A 334 12.95 22.15 25.99
CA PHE A 334 12.89 21.43 27.25
C PHE A 334 14.18 21.62 28.03
N ALA A 335 14.09 21.65 29.36
CA ALA A 335 15.28 21.60 30.20
C ALA A 335 15.99 20.24 30.06
N GLU A 336 17.27 20.19 30.39
CA GLU A 336 18.00 18.92 30.49
C GLU A 336 17.33 17.97 31.48
N GLU A 337 17.45 16.66 31.23
CA GLU A 337 16.91 15.60 32.12
C GLU A 337 15.39 15.72 32.40
N THR A 338 14.63 16.33 31.48
CA THR A 338 13.17 16.48 31.62
C THR A 338 12.41 15.16 31.40
N PHE A 339 12.93 14.24 30.59
CA PHE A 339 12.21 13.02 30.21
C PHE A 339 12.93 11.78 30.73
N ASP A 340 12.15 10.85 31.28
CA ASP A 340 12.63 9.55 31.72
C ASP A 340 12.94 8.65 30.50
N ARG A 341 12.23 8.88 29.38
CA ARG A 341 12.39 8.12 28.14
C ARG A 341 12.18 9.01 26.92
N VAL A 342 12.93 8.71 25.86
CA VAL A 342 12.81 9.40 24.57
C VAL A 342 12.66 8.37 23.46
N LEU A 343 11.63 8.54 22.64
CA LEU A 343 11.39 7.80 21.40
C LEU A 343 11.73 8.70 20.21
N VAL A 344 12.60 8.20 19.34
CA VAL A 344 12.96 8.85 18.07
C VAL A 344 12.66 7.90 16.92
N ASP A 345 11.44 7.98 16.39
CA ASP A 345 11.07 7.32 15.13
C ASP A 345 11.45 8.22 13.95
N ALA A 346 12.74 8.27 13.64
CA ALA A 346 13.30 9.24 12.71
C ALA A 346 12.70 9.09 11.29
N PRO A 347 12.50 10.21 10.56
CA PRO A 347 12.20 10.17 9.14
C PRO A 347 13.23 9.32 8.39
N CYS A 348 12.77 8.32 7.63
CA CYS A 348 13.65 7.37 6.95
C CYS A 348 13.24 7.18 5.49
N THR A 349 14.06 6.42 4.75
CA THR A 349 13.84 6.12 3.33
C THR A 349 12.62 5.23 3.05
N GLY A 350 11.97 4.67 4.09
CA GLY A 350 10.80 3.80 3.94
C GLY A 350 11.09 2.45 3.27
N THR A 351 12.37 2.08 3.09
CA THR A 351 12.76 0.85 2.38
C THR A 351 12.35 -0.44 3.09
N GLY A 352 12.01 -0.37 4.38
CA GLY A 352 11.46 -1.50 5.14
C GLY A 352 9.94 -1.65 5.03
N THR A 353 9.25 -0.74 4.34
CA THR A 353 7.78 -0.72 4.20
C THR A 353 7.36 -0.71 2.73
N LEU A 354 8.09 -1.43 1.86
CA LEU A 354 7.84 -1.46 0.42
C LEU A 354 6.61 -2.30 0.02
N ARG A 355 6.18 -3.25 0.87
CA ARG A 355 5.09 -4.19 0.60
C ARG A 355 3.70 -3.67 0.97
#